data_AF-A0A7R7DX48-F1
#
_entry.id   AF-A0A7R7DX48-F1
#
_cell.length_a   1.000
_cell.length_b   1.000
_cell.length_c   1.000
_cell.angle_alpha   90.00
_cell.angle_beta   90.00
_cell.angle_gamma   90.00
#
_symmetry.space_group_name_H-M   'P 1'
#
loop_
_entity.id
_entity.type
_entity.pdbx_description
1 polymer ?
#
loop_
_entity_poly.entity_id
_entity_poly.type
_entity_poly.pdbx_seq_one_letter_code
_entity_poly.pdbx_strand_id
1 'polypeptide(L)'
;MLAGECIAVPKDTTGIVEAIRLLHTARDSAVKARTAAFNQFSELAITAPESIRRSLTATTLAGKASQATTWRPNHNQLADPVQAAKLALRGLARRIAALTAEAAEIEQRLAEMVHAAAPRTLNLLGMGPIHTAQMLITAGQNIDRLHSEAAFAHLCAADPIPASSGKTTRHRLNPFGDRQANRALHLIAVVRLRYCQRTRAYAKRRTEQGLSKKDIIRCLKRYIAREIYYSLRADLRQLATAT
;
A
#
# COMPACT_ATOMS: atom_id res chain seq x y z
N MET A 1 32.04 4.19 -11.47
CA MET A 1 32.32 5.49 -10.82
C MET A 1 33.45 6.13 -11.59
N LEU A 2 33.19 7.26 -12.24
CA LEU A 2 34.20 8.11 -12.89
C LEU A 2 33.86 9.56 -12.49
N ALA A 3 34.87 10.20 -11.91
CA ALA A 3 35.02 11.54 -11.34
C ALA A 3 34.01 12.65 -11.73
N GLY A 4 33.49 13.36 -10.73
CA GLY A 4 32.80 14.64 -10.88
C GLY A 4 31.46 14.73 -10.12
N GLU A 5 31.54 14.97 -8.81
CA GLU A 5 30.48 15.48 -7.92
C GLU A 5 29.01 15.32 -8.39
N CYS A 6 28.47 14.10 -8.35
CA CYS A 6 27.02 13.97 -8.27
C CYS A 6 26.61 14.35 -6.84
N ILE A 7 26.36 15.65 -6.62
CA ILE A 7 25.72 16.14 -5.39
C ILE A 7 24.27 15.64 -5.39
N ALA A 8 24.07 14.44 -4.85
CA ALA A 8 22.75 13.90 -4.62
C ALA A 8 22.15 14.58 -3.38
N VAL A 9 21.18 15.47 -3.57
CA VAL A 9 20.46 16.10 -2.47
C VAL A 9 19.60 15.04 -1.77
N PRO A 10 19.83 14.72 -0.48
CA PRO A 10 19.03 13.74 0.25
C PRO A 10 17.60 14.22 0.44
N LYS A 11 16.69 13.31 0.79
CA LYS A 11 15.32 13.71 1.18
C LYS A 11 15.40 14.57 2.45
N ASP A 12 14.59 15.62 2.48
CA ASP A 12 14.36 16.38 3.71
C ASP A 12 13.62 15.50 4.73
N THR A 13 14.23 15.35 5.91
CA THR A 13 13.75 14.55 7.04
C THR A 13 13.26 15.40 8.20
N THR A 14 13.02 16.70 8.00
CA THR A 14 12.65 17.62 9.09
C THR A 14 11.16 17.96 9.12
N GLY A 15 10.46 17.77 7.99
CA GLY A 15 9.07 18.21 7.84
C GLY A 15 8.00 17.11 7.88
N ILE A 16 6.78 17.50 7.51
CA ILE A 16 5.57 16.67 7.58
C ILE A 16 5.69 15.36 6.78
N VAL A 17 6.44 15.35 5.67
CA VAL A 17 6.61 14.13 4.87
C VAL A 17 7.39 13.06 5.64
N GLU A 18 8.34 13.45 6.49
CA GLU A 18 9.07 12.50 7.33
C GLU A 18 8.20 11.98 8.47
N ALA A 19 7.37 12.84 9.08
CA ALA A 19 6.37 12.40 10.06
C ALA A 19 5.38 11.40 9.43
N ILE A 20 4.90 11.67 8.20
CA ILE A 20 4.09 10.75 7.42
C ILE A 20 4.83 9.43 7.18
N ARG A 21 6.13 9.45 6.83
CA ARG A 21 6.92 8.23 6.63
C ARG A 21 7.00 7.36 7.88
N LEU A 22 7.23 7.98 9.04
CA LEU A 22 7.33 7.27 10.33
C LEU A 22 6.01 6.58 10.66
N LEU A 23 4.89 7.30 10.60
CA LEU A 23 3.57 6.73 10.86
C LEU A 23 3.17 5.67 9.82
N HIS A 24 3.43 5.91 8.54
CA HIS A 24 3.15 4.94 7.48
C HIS A 24 3.92 3.63 7.69
N THR A 25 5.17 3.71 8.18
CA THR A 25 5.98 2.53 8.50
C THR A 25 5.39 1.74 9.67
N ALA A 26 4.98 2.42 10.74
CA ALA A 26 4.32 1.79 11.88
C ALA A 26 3.01 1.11 11.48
N ARG A 27 2.16 1.80 10.70
CA ARG A 27 0.92 1.27 10.16
C ARG A 27 1.14 0.01 9.31
N ASP A 28 2.11 0.03 8.41
CA ASP A 28 2.39 -1.12 7.55
C ASP A 28 2.90 -2.33 8.35
N SER A 29 3.67 -2.09 9.42
CA SER A 29 4.07 -3.13 10.38
C SER A 29 2.85 -3.74 11.08
N ALA A 30 1.95 -2.90 11.62
CA ALA A 30 0.73 -3.36 12.29
C ALA A 30 -0.17 -4.18 11.35
N VAL A 31 -0.36 -3.72 10.10
CA VAL A 31 -1.16 -4.43 9.10
C VAL A 31 -0.52 -5.77 8.70
N LYS A 32 0.81 -5.81 8.56
CA LYS A 32 1.53 -7.06 8.26
C LYS A 32 1.37 -8.06 9.40
N ALA A 33 1.58 -7.62 10.65
CA ALA A 33 1.41 -8.47 11.84
C ALA A 33 -0.04 -8.96 11.99
N ARG A 34 -1.02 -8.09 11.71
CA ARG A 34 -2.46 -8.44 11.75
C ARG A 34 -2.77 -9.52 10.72
N THR A 35 -2.22 -9.40 9.52
CA THR A 35 -2.41 -10.39 8.44
C THR A 35 -1.82 -11.75 8.84
N ALA A 36 -0.63 -11.77 9.42
CA ALA A 36 -0.03 -13.01 9.94
C ALA A 36 -0.89 -13.64 11.04
N ALA A 37 -1.41 -12.84 11.98
CA ALA A 37 -2.30 -13.32 13.04
C ALA A 37 -3.62 -13.88 12.49
N PHE A 38 -4.21 -13.24 11.46
CA PHE A 38 -5.39 -13.76 10.78
C PHE A 38 -5.14 -15.11 10.11
N ASN A 39 -4.00 -15.27 9.43
CA ASN A 39 -3.64 -16.53 8.78
C ASN A 39 -3.51 -17.65 9.82
N GLN A 40 -2.77 -17.41 10.91
CA GLN A 40 -2.64 -18.37 12.02
C GLN A 40 -3.98 -18.69 12.67
N PHE A 41 -4.84 -17.69 12.87
CA PHE A 41 -6.19 -17.91 13.41
C PHE A 41 -7.02 -18.79 12.48
N SER A 42 -6.95 -18.54 11.18
CA SER A 42 -7.67 -19.34 10.17
C SER A 42 -7.19 -20.78 10.16
N GLU A 43 -5.88 -21.01 10.18
CA GLU A 43 -5.27 -22.35 10.18
C GLU A 43 -5.71 -23.15 11.42
N LEU A 44 -5.60 -22.56 12.61
CA LEU A 44 -6.05 -23.21 13.85
C LEU A 44 -7.56 -23.42 13.88
N ALA A 45 -8.36 -22.48 13.37
CA ALA A 45 -9.82 -22.64 13.32
C ALA A 45 -10.26 -23.81 12.43
N ILE A 46 -9.50 -24.15 11.39
CA ILE A 46 -9.77 -25.29 10.51
C ILE A 46 -9.45 -26.61 11.20
N THR A 47 -8.32 -26.68 11.92
CA THR A 47 -7.84 -27.92 12.56
C THR A 47 -8.33 -28.12 14.00
N ALA A 48 -9.04 -27.14 14.57
CA ALA A 48 -9.58 -27.21 15.93
C ALA A 48 -10.55 -28.40 16.13
N PRO A 49 -10.74 -28.86 17.38
CA PRO A 49 -11.76 -29.86 17.72
C PRO A 49 -13.15 -29.47 17.21
N GLU A 50 -13.97 -30.47 16.86
CA GLU A 50 -15.29 -30.27 16.23
C GLU A 50 -16.21 -29.35 17.05
N SER A 51 -16.19 -29.47 18.37
CA SER A 51 -16.97 -28.59 19.27
C SER A 51 -16.58 -27.11 19.13
N ILE A 52 -15.30 -26.82 18.94
CA ILE A 52 -14.79 -25.47 18.71
C ILE A 52 -15.21 -24.97 17.32
N ARG A 53 -15.06 -25.80 16.28
CA ARG A 53 -15.49 -25.42 14.92
C ARG A 53 -16.97 -25.08 14.85
N ARG A 54 -17.83 -25.89 15.47
CA ARG A 54 -19.28 -25.61 15.57
C ARG A 54 -19.58 -24.35 16.36
N SER A 55 -18.78 -24.03 17.37
CA SER A 55 -18.96 -22.81 18.16
C SER A 55 -18.64 -21.53 17.39
N LEU A 56 -17.80 -21.58 16.33
CA LEU A 56 -17.45 -20.43 15.49
C LEU A 56 -18.54 -20.16 14.43
N THR A 57 -19.61 -19.49 14.83
CA THR A 57 -20.84 -19.31 14.03
C THR A 57 -20.79 -18.12 13.07
N ALA A 58 -19.89 -17.16 13.28
CA ALA A 58 -19.78 -15.99 12.41
C ALA A 58 -19.36 -16.37 10.97
N THR A 59 -19.93 -15.71 9.98
CA THR A 59 -19.66 -15.99 8.56
C THR A 59 -18.26 -15.55 8.14
N THR A 60 -17.80 -14.40 8.62
CA THR A 60 -16.50 -13.83 8.23
C THR A 60 -15.41 -14.25 9.21
N LEU A 61 -14.17 -14.35 8.71
CA LEU A 61 -13.01 -14.66 9.56
C LEU A 61 -12.81 -13.61 10.65
N ALA A 62 -13.06 -12.33 10.35
CA ALA A 62 -13.04 -11.24 11.32
C ALA A 62 -14.12 -11.42 12.40
N GLY A 63 -15.33 -11.81 12.02
CA GLY A 63 -16.40 -12.11 12.98
C GLY A 63 -16.05 -13.29 13.88
N LYS A 64 -15.45 -14.36 13.32
CA LYS A 64 -14.98 -15.52 14.08
C LYS A 64 -13.89 -15.13 15.08
N ALA A 65 -12.92 -14.32 14.66
CA ALA A 65 -11.91 -13.77 15.56
C ALA A 65 -12.56 -12.93 16.67
N SER A 66 -13.48 -12.02 16.33
CA SER A 66 -14.21 -11.22 17.32
C SER A 66 -14.94 -12.10 18.34
N GLN A 67 -15.64 -13.14 17.89
CA GLN A 67 -16.32 -14.09 18.77
C GLN A 67 -15.33 -14.77 19.73
N ALA A 68 -14.18 -15.24 19.22
CA ALA A 68 -13.17 -15.94 20.01
C ALA A 68 -12.56 -15.08 21.13
N THR A 69 -12.60 -13.74 21.03
CA THR A 69 -12.13 -12.85 22.12
C THR A 69 -12.88 -13.08 23.44
N THR A 70 -14.15 -13.47 23.34
CA THR A 70 -15.09 -13.64 24.47
C THR A 70 -14.94 -14.99 25.17
N TRP A 71 -14.24 -15.94 24.57
CA TRP A 71 -14.11 -17.29 25.10
C TRP A 71 -13.37 -17.32 26.43
N ARG A 72 -13.79 -18.24 27.30
CA ARG A 72 -13.22 -18.45 28.63
C ARG A 72 -12.59 -19.85 28.68
N PRO A 73 -11.28 -19.97 28.36
CA PRO A 73 -10.57 -21.24 28.52
C PRO A 73 -10.38 -21.55 30.01
N ASN A 74 -10.51 -22.83 30.36
CA ASN A 74 -10.12 -23.30 31.68
C ASN A 74 -8.62 -23.53 31.73
N HIS A 75 -7.90 -22.66 32.44
CA HIS A 75 -6.44 -22.69 32.54
C HIS A 75 -5.90 -23.92 33.30
N ASN A 76 -6.72 -24.55 34.14
CA ASN A 76 -6.32 -25.75 34.89
C ASN A 76 -6.43 -27.04 34.06
N GLN A 77 -6.94 -26.97 32.84
CA GLN A 77 -7.21 -28.12 31.97
C GLN A 77 -6.62 -27.94 30.57
N LEU A 78 -5.47 -27.28 30.45
CA LEU A 78 -4.86 -27.01 29.13
C LEU A 78 -4.36 -28.27 28.40
N ALA A 79 -4.27 -29.41 29.07
CA ALA A 79 -4.04 -30.70 28.42
C ALA A 79 -5.26 -31.18 27.61
N ASP A 80 -6.46 -30.62 27.84
CA ASP A 80 -7.62 -30.82 26.99
C ASP A 80 -7.49 -29.95 25.71
N PRO A 81 -7.46 -30.56 24.51
CA PRO A 81 -7.36 -29.84 23.24
C PRO A 81 -8.43 -28.76 23.05
N VAL A 82 -9.64 -28.91 23.63
CA VAL A 82 -10.70 -27.91 23.55
C VAL A 82 -10.31 -26.64 24.31
N GLN A 83 -9.74 -26.77 25.51
CA GLN A 83 -9.30 -25.62 26.31
C GLN A 83 -8.05 -24.98 25.71
N ALA A 84 -7.11 -25.78 25.22
CA ALA A 84 -5.93 -25.29 24.51
C ALA A 84 -6.31 -24.49 23.25
N ALA A 85 -7.23 -25.00 22.43
CA ALA A 85 -7.74 -24.33 21.24
C ALA A 85 -8.44 -23.00 21.60
N LYS A 86 -9.27 -22.98 22.66
CA LYS A 86 -9.90 -21.73 23.14
C LYS A 86 -8.86 -20.69 23.52
N LEU A 87 -7.83 -21.09 24.26
CA LEU A 87 -6.77 -20.17 24.69
C LEU A 87 -5.99 -19.60 23.49
N ALA A 88 -5.55 -20.47 22.58
CA ALA A 88 -4.77 -20.08 21.40
C ALA A 88 -5.56 -19.15 20.47
N LEU A 89 -6.80 -19.55 20.11
CA LEU A 89 -7.66 -18.76 19.23
C LEU A 89 -8.05 -17.41 19.87
N ARG A 90 -8.30 -17.37 21.18
CA ARG A 90 -8.55 -16.12 21.91
C ARG A 90 -7.33 -15.20 21.89
N GLY A 91 -6.12 -15.75 22.09
CA GLY A 91 -4.87 -14.99 22.06
C GLY A 91 -4.64 -14.33 20.69
N LEU A 92 -4.80 -15.10 19.61
CA LEU A 92 -4.71 -14.58 18.24
C LEU A 92 -5.80 -13.55 17.94
N ALA A 93 -7.04 -13.80 18.36
CA ALA A 93 -8.15 -12.87 18.20
C ALA A 93 -7.90 -11.51 18.88
N ARG A 94 -7.38 -11.52 20.11
CA ARG A 94 -7.01 -10.28 20.83
C ARG A 94 -5.89 -9.53 20.13
N ARG A 95 -4.88 -10.25 19.61
CA ARG A 95 -3.80 -9.66 18.82
C ARG A 95 -4.34 -9.01 17.54
N ILE A 96 -5.25 -9.69 16.83
CA ILE A 96 -5.92 -9.15 15.65
C ILE A 96 -6.67 -7.85 16.00
N ALA A 97 -7.43 -7.84 17.10
CA ALA A 97 -8.18 -6.67 17.54
C ALA A 97 -7.26 -5.48 17.87
N ALA A 98 -6.19 -5.72 18.65
CA ALA A 98 -5.23 -4.69 19.01
C ALA A 98 -4.54 -4.08 17.78
N LEU A 99 -4.02 -4.91 16.88
CA LEU A 99 -3.36 -4.44 15.65
C LEU A 99 -4.33 -3.76 14.68
N THR A 100 -5.61 -4.12 14.72
CA THR A 100 -6.64 -3.44 13.94
C THR A 100 -6.88 -2.03 14.47
N ALA A 101 -6.99 -1.87 15.79
CA ALA A 101 -7.16 -0.58 16.43
C ALA A 101 -5.94 0.32 16.20
N GLU A 102 -4.73 -0.20 16.43
CA GLU A 102 -3.47 0.52 16.19
C GLU A 102 -3.36 1.01 14.73
N ALA A 103 -3.61 0.13 13.75
CA ALA A 103 -3.58 0.53 12.35
C ALA A 103 -4.64 1.60 12.02
N ALA A 104 -5.85 1.48 12.56
CA ALA A 104 -6.93 2.44 12.31
C ALA A 104 -6.63 3.82 12.92
N GLU A 105 -6.09 3.87 14.13
CA GLU A 105 -5.66 5.11 14.77
C GLU A 105 -4.59 5.82 13.94
N ILE A 106 -3.57 5.09 13.50
CA ILE A 106 -2.50 5.67 12.68
C ILE A 106 -3.04 6.11 11.31
N GLU A 107 -3.95 5.36 10.70
CA GLU A 107 -4.58 5.74 9.42
C GLU A 107 -5.37 7.05 9.53
N GLN A 108 -6.04 7.31 10.65
CA GLN A 108 -6.73 8.58 10.90
C GLN A 108 -5.74 9.75 10.95
N ARG A 109 -4.65 9.61 11.72
CA ARG A 109 -3.60 10.65 11.81
C ARG A 109 -2.88 10.88 10.48
N LEU A 110 -2.62 9.82 9.73
CA LEU A 110 -2.09 9.91 8.37
C LEU A 110 -3.04 10.68 7.46
N ALA A 111 -4.35 10.43 7.54
CA ALA A 111 -5.32 11.13 6.71
C ALA A 111 -5.33 12.64 6.97
N GLU A 112 -5.27 13.06 8.23
CA GLU A 112 -5.17 14.48 8.63
C GLU A 112 -3.92 15.15 8.03
N MET A 113 -2.74 14.54 8.23
CA MET A 113 -1.48 15.09 7.73
C MET A 113 -1.39 15.11 6.21
N VAL A 114 -1.87 14.06 5.54
CA VAL A 114 -1.88 13.99 4.08
C VAL A 114 -2.84 15.01 3.49
N HIS A 115 -3.97 15.28 4.15
CA HIS A 115 -4.89 16.32 3.72
C HIS A 115 -4.26 17.72 3.78
N ALA A 116 -3.49 18.00 4.84
CA ALA A 116 -2.72 19.23 4.95
C ALA A 116 -1.59 19.32 3.91
N ALA A 117 -0.85 18.24 3.70
CA ALA A 117 0.34 18.24 2.85
C ALA A 117 0.04 18.16 1.34
N ALA A 118 -1.00 17.45 0.92
CA ALA A 118 -1.28 17.14 -0.48
C ALA A 118 -2.77 17.10 -0.87
N PRO A 119 -3.52 18.19 -0.65
CA PRO A 119 -4.96 18.24 -0.91
C PRO A 119 -5.31 18.07 -2.40
N ARG A 120 -4.52 18.63 -3.34
CA ARG A 120 -4.80 18.45 -4.78
C ARG A 120 -4.58 17.02 -5.21
N THR A 121 -3.54 16.39 -4.68
CA THR A 121 -3.19 15.01 -5.01
C THR A 121 -4.25 14.02 -4.50
N LEU A 122 -4.84 14.26 -3.32
CA LEU A 122 -5.97 13.48 -2.80
C LEU A 122 -7.21 13.54 -3.70
N ASN A 123 -7.43 14.65 -4.40
CA ASN A 123 -8.58 14.81 -5.30
C ASN A 123 -8.44 14.03 -6.62
N LEU A 124 -7.27 13.44 -6.90
CA LEU A 124 -7.08 12.60 -8.07
C LEU A 124 -7.80 11.26 -7.90
N LEU A 125 -8.42 10.77 -8.98
CA LEU A 125 -9.15 9.50 -8.94
C LEU A 125 -8.23 8.33 -8.56
N GLY A 126 -8.61 7.64 -7.49
CA GLY A 126 -7.89 6.49 -6.93
C GLY A 126 -6.82 6.86 -5.90
N MET A 127 -6.63 8.14 -5.60
CA MET A 127 -5.70 8.61 -4.56
C MET A 127 -6.41 8.67 -3.20
N GLY A 128 -6.31 7.59 -2.43
CA GLY A 128 -6.66 7.61 -1.01
C GLY A 128 -5.51 8.14 -0.13
N PRO A 129 -5.74 8.36 1.17
CA PRO A 129 -4.71 8.84 2.11
C PRO A 129 -3.43 8.01 2.09
N ILE A 130 -3.54 6.67 2.09
CA ILE A 130 -2.38 5.77 2.13
C ILE A 130 -1.61 5.76 0.80
N HIS A 131 -2.30 5.79 -0.34
CA HIS A 131 -1.62 5.89 -1.63
C HIS A 131 -0.91 7.24 -1.80
N THR A 132 -1.53 8.32 -1.32
CA THR A 132 -0.94 9.66 -1.35
C THR A 132 0.25 9.78 -0.40
N ALA A 133 0.14 9.25 0.82
CA ALA A 133 1.25 9.13 1.77
C ALA A 133 2.45 8.41 1.14
N GLN A 134 2.22 7.25 0.51
CA GLN A 134 3.28 6.52 -0.19
C GLN A 134 3.95 7.38 -1.28
N MET A 135 3.17 8.12 -2.07
CA MET A 135 3.73 8.98 -3.14
C MET A 135 4.52 10.16 -2.57
N LEU A 136 4.05 10.78 -1.48
CA LEU A 136 4.77 11.81 -0.74
C LEU A 136 6.10 11.27 -0.20
N ILE A 137 6.09 10.08 0.42
CA ILE A 137 7.29 9.41 0.93
C ILE A 137 8.28 9.15 -0.20
N THR A 138 7.83 8.63 -1.34
CA THR A 138 8.70 8.33 -2.49
C THR A 138 9.31 9.62 -3.07
N ALA A 139 8.51 10.68 -3.23
CA ALA A 139 8.96 11.98 -3.73
C ALA A 139 9.94 12.67 -2.76
N GLY A 140 9.62 12.70 -1.46
CA GLY A 140 10.25 13.55 -0.45
C GLY A 140 9.68 14.97 -0.45
N GLN A 141 9.79 15.67 0.68
CA GLN A 141 9.27 17.03 0.83
C GLN A 141 9.97 18.02 -0.12
N ASN A 142 11.29 17.91 -0.23
CA ASN A 142 12.11 18.64 -1.19
C ASN A 142 12.01 18.01 -2.61
N ILE A 143 10.80 17.95 -3.16
CA ILE A 143 10.51 17.31 -4.46
C ILE A 143 11.29 17.91 -5.63
N ASP A 144 11.70 19.18 -5.55
CA ASP A 144 12.53 19.82 -6.60
C ASP A 144 13.93 19.17 -6.75
N ARG A 145 14.34 18.28 -5.84
CA ARG A 145 15.48 17.36 -6.04
C ARG A 145 15.29 16.41 -7.23
N LEU A 146 14.05 16.23 -7.68
CA LEU A 146 13.70 15.43 -8.85
C LEU A 146 13.66 16.34 -10.08
N HIS A 147 14.66 16.23 -10.95
CA HIS A 147 14.80 17.12 -12.10
C HIS A 147 13.72 16.96 -13.18
N SER A 148 12.93 15.87 -13.15
CA SER A 148 11.85 15.65 -14.11
C SER A 148 10.80 14.67 -13.62
N GLU A 149 9.63 14.70 -14.27
CA GLU A 149 8.59 13.70 -14.08
C GLU A 149 9.08 12.28 -14.44
N ALA A 150 10.02 12.16 -15.40
CA ALA A 150 10.62 10.89 -15.78
C ALA A 150 11.52 10.33 -14.66
N ALA A 151 12.25 11.19 -13.93
CA ALA A 151 13.01 10.79 -12.76
C ALA A 151 12.08 10.26 -11.64
N PHE A 152 10.93 10.91 -11.43
CA PHE A 152 9.93 10.41 -10.48
C PHE A 152 9.33 9.06 -10.93
N ALA A 153 9.02 8.90 -12.22
CA ALA A 153 8.53 7.62 -12.75
C ALA A 153 9.56 6.50 -12.60
N HIS A 154 10.85 6.79 -12.80
CA HIS A 154 11.94 5.84 -12.56
C HIS A 154 12.03 5.45 -11.07
N LEU A 155 11.94 6.42 -10.16
CA LEU A 155 11.87 6.15 -8.72
C LEU A 155 10.67 5.27 -8.35
N CYS A 156 9.53 5.45 -9.00
CA CYS A 156 8.34 4.62 -8.78
C CYS A 156 8.36 3.27 -9.51
N ALA A 157 9.46 2.89 -10.17
CA ALA A 157 9.56 1.72 -11.05
C ALA A 157 8.47 1.66 -12.14
N ALA A 158 8.01 2.82 -12.60
CA ALA A 158 6.98 2.99 -13.63
C ALA A 158 7.55 3.39 -14.99
N ASP A 159 8.87 3.54 -15.08
CA ASP A 159 9.59 3.74 -16.32
C ASP A 159 9.64 2.44 -17.15
N PRO A 160 9.43 2.53 -18.48
CA PRO A 160 9.52 1.37 -19.34
C PRO A 160 11.00 1.01 -19.60
N ILE A 161 11.45 -0.16 -19.14
CA ILE A 161 12.80 -0.65 -19.44
C ILE A 161 12.75 -1.54 -20.69
N PRO A 162 13.47 -1.23 -21.78
CA PRO A 162 13.58 -2.09 -22.95
C PRO A 162 14.10 -3.49 -22.56
N ALA A 163 13.42 -4.51 -23.04
CA ALA A 163 13.74 -5.92 -22.84
C ALA A 163 13.55 -6.68 -24.16
N SER A 164 14.28 -6.21 -25.16
CA SER A 164 14.16 -6.63 -26.54
C SER A 164 15.48 -7.27 -26.99
N SER A 165 15.40 -8.45 -27.60
CA SER A 165 16.46 -9.00 -28.45
C SER A 165 15.86 -9.24 -29.84
N GLY A 166 16.37 -8.57 -30.87
CA GLY A 166 15.85 -8.68 -32.24
C GLY A 166 14.55 -7.90 -32.51
N LYS A 167 13.66 -8.42 -33.38
CA LYS A 167 12.49 -7.71 -33.95
C LYS A 167 11.31 -7.49 -32.98
N THR A 168 11.41 -7.90 -31.71
CA THR A 168 10.31 -7.73 -30.74
C THR A 168 10.55 -6.53 -29.84
N THR A 169 9.60 -5.59 -29.78
CA THR A 169 9.67 -4.46 -28.83
C THR A 169 8.94 -4.85 -27.55
N ARG A 170 9.68 -5.30 -26.53
CA ARG A 170 9.12 -5.63 -25.21
C ARG A 170 9.73 -4.76 -24.13
N HIS A 171 8.93 -4.47 -23.10
CA HIS A 171 9.37 -3.70 -21.95
C HIS A 171 9.17 -4.53 -20.67
N ARG A 172 10.19 -4.55 -19.83
CA ARG A 172 10.15 -5.20 -18.53
C ARG A 172 9.88 -4.20 -17.40
N LEU A 173 9.55 -4.75 -16.24
CA LEU A 173 9.45 -4.00 -14.99
C LEU A 173 10.84 -3.52 -14.56
N ASN A 174 10.92 -2.29 -14.02
CA ASN A 174 12.12 -1.82 -13.32
C ASN A 174 12.24 -2.48 -11.93
N PRO A 175 13.29 -3.29 -11.66
CA PRO A 175 13.45 -3.95 -10.37
C PRO A 175 14.06 -3.04 -9.28
N PHE A 176 14.59 -1.88 -9.66
CA PHE A 176 15.41 -1.00 -8.80
C PHE A 176 14.65 0.17 -8.18
N GLY A 177 13.41 0.44 -8.62
CA GLY A 177 12.58 1.49 -8.02
C GLY A 177 11.82 1.05 -6.77
N ASP A 178 11.10 2.00 -6.18
CA ASP A 178 10.24 1.82 -5.01
C ASP A 178 9.07 0.88 -5.35
N ARG A 179 9.15 -0.33 -4.81
CA ARG A 179 8.14 -1.38 -5.02
C ARG A 179 6.79 -1.00 -4.41
N GLN A 180 6.77 -0.24 -3.32
CA GLN A 180 5.53 0.18 -2.66
C GLN A 180 4.84 1.27 -3.47
N ALA A 181 5.60 2.24 -4.01
CA ALA A 181 5.07 3.20 -4.97
C ALA A 181 4.49 2.50 -6.21
N ASN A 182 5.22 1.53 -6.78
CA ASN A 182 4.75 0.78 -7.94
C ASN A 182 3.48 -0.03 -7.66
N ARG A 183 3.34 -0.57 -6.45
CA ARG A 183 2.12 -1.24 -5.98
C ARG A 183 0.96 -0.25 -5.86
N ALA A 184 1.19 0.94 -5.30
CA ALA A 184 0.17 1.99 -5.23
C ALA A 184 -0.28 2.42 -6.64
N LEU A 185 0.65 2.67 -7.57
CA LEU A 185 0.32 2.96 -8.97
C LEU A 185 -0.50 1.86 -9.65
N HIS A 186 -0.25 0.59 -9.30
CA HIS A 186 -1.04 -0.53 -9.80
C HIS A 186 -2.49 -0.46 -9.31
N LEU A 187 -2.68 -0.26 -8.01
CA LEU A 187 -4.02 -0.19 -7.41
C LEU A 187 -4.79 1.01 -7.96
N ILE A 188 -4.15 2.17 -8.11
CA ILE A 188 -4.74 3.36 -8.75
C ILE A 188 -5.15 3.04 -10.18
N ALA A 189 -4.31 2.35 -10.96
CA ALA A 189 -4.65 1.94 -12.33
C ALA A 189 -5.86 1.01 -12.37
N VAL A 190 -5.97 0.06 -11.44
CA VAL A 190 -7.13 -0.85 -11.33
C VAL A 190 -8.40 -0.08 -10.99
N VAL A 191 -8.34 0.85 -10.03
CA VAL A 191 -9.48 1.72 -9.68
C VAL A 191 -9.91 2.56 -10.88
N ARG A 192 -8.96 3.17 -11.60
CA ARG A 192 -9.26 3.98 -12.79
C ARG A 192 -9.83 3.14 -13.94
N LEU A 193 -9.38 1.90 -14.13
CA LEU A 193 -9.98 0.99 -15.12
C LEU A 193 -11.44 0.66 -14.78
N ARG A 194 -11.81 0.65 -13.49
CA ARG A 194 -13.19 0.42 -13.06
C ARG A 194 -14.06 1.65 -13.21
N TYR A 195 -13.57 2.82 -12.80
CA TYR A 195 -14.40 4.02 -12.62
C TYR A 195 -14.14 5.17 -13.61
N CYS A 196 -13.05 5.16 -14.37
CA CYS A 196 -12.71 6.24 -15.31
C CYS A 196 -12.98 5.84 -16.76
N GLN A 197 -13.96 6.50 -17.38
CA GLN A 197 -14.31 6.26 -18.78
C GLN A 197 -13.13 6.52 -19.73
N ARG A 198 -12.34 7.59 -19.50
CA ARG A 198 -11.13 7.90 -20.28
C ARG A 198 -10.10 6.77 -20.22
N THR A 199 -9.87 6.21 -19.03
CA THR A 199 -8.94 5.09 -18.84
C THR A 199 -9.44 3.81 -19.50
N ARG A 200 -10.76 3.54 -19.47
CA ARG A 200 -11.37 2.40 -20.17
C ARG A 200 -11.24 2.54 -21.69
N ALA A 201 -11.52 3.72 -22.24
CA ALA A 201 -11.36 4.00 -23.66
C ALA A 201 -9.89 3.84 -24.10
N TYR A 202 -8.94 4.34 -23.31
CA TYR A 202 -7.51 4.14 -23.55
C TYR A 202 -7.14 2.65 -23.57
N ALA A 203 -7.62 1.88 -22.59
CA ALA A 203 -7.33 0.46 -22.49
C ALA A 203 -7.91 -0.31 -23.70
N LYS A 204 -9.16 -0.05 -24.07
CA LYS A 204 -9.81 -0.64 -25.26
C LYS A 204 -8.99 -0.38 -26.53
N ARG A 205 -8.64 0.89 -26.78
CA ARG A 205 -7.81 1.27 -27.94
C ARG A 205 -6.45 0.56 -27.95
N ARG A 206 -5.79 0.42 -26.80
CA ARG A 206 -4.49 -0.30 -26.73
C ARG A 206 -4.65 -1.80 -26.93
N THR A 207 -5.76 -2.39 -26.49
CA THR A 207 -6.09 -3.78 -26.76
C THR A 207 -6.31 -4.02 -28.26
N GLU A 208 -7.02 -3.11 -28.96
CA GLU A 208 -7.19 -3.16 -30.42
C GLU A 208 -5.86 -3.04 -31.18
N GLN A 209 -4.86 -2.37 -30.59
CA GLN A 209 -3.49 -2.27 -31.10
C GLN A 209 -2.61 -3.49 -30.77
N GLY A 210 -3.19 -4.56 -30.19
CA GLY A 210 -2.49 -5.81 -29.89
C GLY A 210 -1.67 -5.81 -28.60
N LEU A 211 -1.78 -4.80 -27.73
CA LEU A 211 -1.06 -4.79 -26.45
C LEU A 211 -1.72 -5.72 -25.43
N SER A 212 -0.90 -6.45 -24.67
CA SER A 212 -1.39 -7.27 -23.57
C SER A 212 -1.90 -6.39 -22.41
N LYS A 213 -2.75 -6.96 -21.54
CA LYS A 213 -3.21 -6.29 -20.31
C LYS A 213 -2.04 -5.81 -19.44
N LYS A 214 -0.94 -6.56 -19.39
CA LYS A 214 0.28 -6.17 -18.64
C LYS A 214 0.92 -4.93 -19.24
N ASP A 215 1.00 -4.84 -20.58
CA ASP A 215 1.57 -3.68 -21.28
C ASP A 215 0.70 -2.43 -21.07
N ILE A 216 -0.61 -2.58 -21.18
CA ILE A 216 -1.57 -1.50 -20.93
C ILE A 216 -1.43 -0.96 -19.50
N ILE A 217 -1.35 -1.85 -18.50
CA ILE A 217 -1.16 -1.45 -17.09
C ILE A 217 0.17 -0.71 -16.91
N ARG A 218 1.27 -1.15 -17.54
CA ARG A 218 2.55 -0.42 -17.46
C ARG A 218 2.43 0.99 -18.05
N CYS A 219 1.78 1.15 -19.21
CA CYS A 219 1.51 2.47 -19.77
C CYS A 219 0.68 3.33 -18.79
N LEU A 220 -0.39 2.77 -18.21
CA LEU A 220 -1.23 3.49 -17.26
C LEU A 220 -0.45 3.95 -16.03
N LYS A 221 0.39 3.09 -15.44
CA LYS A 221 1.26 3.47 -14.32
C LYS A 221 2.17 4.64 -14.67
N ARG A 222 2.75 4.65 -15.88
CA ARG A 222 3.59 5.75 -16.36
C ARG A 222 2.83 7.08 -16.46
N TYR A 223 1.61 7.06 -17.00
CA TYR A 223 0.74 8.23 -17.07
C TYR A 223 0.30 8.73 -15.69
N ILE A 224 -0.07 7.81 -14.80
CA ILE A 224 -0.47 8.12 -13.43
C ILE A 224 0.72 8.73 -12.67
N ALA A 225 1.92 8.16 -12.78
CA ALA A 225 3.12 8.72 -12.16
C ALA A 225 3.41 10.16 -12.63
N ARG A 226 3.24 10.43 -13.93
CA ARG A 226 3.38 11.78 -14.49
C ARG A 226 2.37 12.76 -13.89
N GLU A 227 1.09 12.38 -13.84
CA GLU A 227 0.03 13.22 -13.26
C GLU A 227 0.27 13.49 -11.76
N ILE A 228 0.63 12.46 -11.01
CA ILE A 228 0.95 12.55 -9.57
C ILE A 228 2.15 13.47 -9.34
N TYR A 229 3.21 13.39 -10.16
CA TYR A 229 4.38 14.25 -10.01
C TYR A 229 4.01 15.74 -10.06
N TYR A 230 3.22 16.15 -11.06
CA TYR A 230 2.84 17.56 -11.19
C TYR A 230 1.90 18.00 -10.06
N SER A 231 0.99 17.13 -9.64
CA SER A 231 0.09 17.41 -8.51
C SER A 231 0.86 17.55 -7.20
N LEU A 232 1.74 16.60 -6.87
CA LEU A 232 2.58 16.64 -5.68
C LEU A 232 3.51 17.84 -5.67
N ARG A 233 4.11 18.18 -6.83
CA ARG A 233 5.00 19.34 -6.92
C ARG A 233 4.27 20.64 -6.63
N ALA A 234 3.02 20.77 -7.10
CA ALA A 234 2.20 21.91 -6.76
C ALA A 234 1.90 21.96 -5.26
N ASP A 235 1.43 20.85 -4.69
CA ASP A 235 1.11 20.73 -3.27
C ASP A 235 2.30 21.05 -2.35
N LEU A 236 3.45 20.42 -2.59
CA LEU A 236 4.65 20.62 -1.76
C LEU A 236 5.24 22.02 -1.87
N ARG A 237 5.10 22.69 -3.02
CA ARG A 237 5.48 24.11 -3.15
C ARG A 237 4.57 25.02 -2.34
N GLN A 238 3.26 24.75 -2.35
CA GLN A 238 2.31 25.50 -1.53
C GLN A 238 2.57 25.27 -0.03
N LEU A 239 2.91 24.05 0.35
CA LEU A 239 3.29 23.72 1.72
C LEU A 239 4.53 24.52 2.17
N ALA A 240 5.57 24.58 1.33
CA ALA A 240 6.80 25.33 1.61
C ALA A 240 6.57 26.84 1.73
N THR A 241 5.56 27.41 1.07
CA THR A 241 5.20 28.83 1.23
C THR A 241 4.36 29.13 2.47
N ALA A 242 3.76 28.10 3.08
CA ALA A 242 2.91 28.23 4.26
C ALA A 242 3.65 27.98 5.58
N THR A 243 4.93 27.58 5.50
CA THR A 243 5.84 27.36 6.64
C THR A 243 6.84 28.49 6.72
#